data_AF-A0A291TEQ0-F1
#
_entry.id   AF-A0A291TEQ0-F1
#
_cell.length_a   1.000
_cell.length_b   1.000
_cell.length_c   1.000
_cell.angle_alpha   90.00
_cell.angle_beta   90.00
_cell.angle_gamma   90.00
#
_symmetry.space_group_name_H-M   'P 1'
#
loop_
_entity.id
_entity.type
_entity.pdbx_description
1 polymer ?
#
loop_
_entity_poly.entity_id
_entity_poly.type
_entity_poly.pdbx_seq_one_letter_code
_entity_poly.pdbx_strand_id
1 'polypeptide(L)'
;MWQWAHLLGFNLYWLLAVKWQQPGPLLVMLLLHFLFSPSRKDDVRLLPLALAGCLLDLLLWRIGLFQFPAGFPLWLVLLWLGFALSLAHGMRWLLRLPRWQQALFGIVGGAFSYLAGAAMGAVHLPWGIWISAAVLTVIWMWWLPVLLWVMVKLEGEPA
;
A
#
# COMPACT_ATOMS: atom_id res chain seq x y z
N MET A 1 12.83 15.08 10.07
CA MET A 1 12.69 15.58 8.67
C MET A 1 12.68 14.44 7.65
N TRP A 2 13.43 13.36 7.86
CA TRP A 2 13.51 12.20 6.95
C TRP A 2 12.19 11.45 6.70
N GLN A 3 11.35 11.26 7.73
CA GLN A 3 10.06 10.56 7.61
C GLN A 3 9.08 11.26 6.65
N TRP A 4 9.03 12.60 6.69
CA TRP A 4 8.18 13.39 5.80
C TRP A 4 8.66 13.31 4.34
N ALA A 5 9.97 13.25 4.11
CA ALA A 5 10.51 13.02 2.77
C ALA A 5 10.11 11.65 2.21
N HIS A 6 10.08 10.61 3.06
CA HIS A 6 9.58 9.28 2.67
C HIS A 6 8.08 9.29 2.37
N LEU A 7 7.28 9.99 3.18
CA LEU A 7 5.84 10.12 2.93
C LEU A 7 5.55 10.88 1.63
N LEU A 8 6.26 11.98 1.37
CA LEU A 8 6.15 12.72 0.11
C LEU A 8 6.62 11.88 -1.08
N GLY A 9 7.73 11.16 -0.93
CA GLY A 9 8.23 10.22 -1.92
C GLY A 9 7.23 9.11 -2.23
N PHE A 10 6.55 8.56 -1.22
CA PHE A 10 5.49 7.58 -1.41
C PHE A 10 4.26 8.16 -2.13
N ASN A 11 3.83 9.38 -1.79
CA ASN A 11 2.71 10.02 -2.49
C ASN A 11 3.04 10.24 -3.98
N LEU A 12 4.28 10.62 -4.30
CA LEU A 12 4.74 10.72 -5.69
C LEU A 12 4.78 9.34 -6.36
N TYR A 13 5.29 8.33 -5.66
CA TYR A 13 5.34 6.94 -6.13
C TYR A 13 3.95 6.42 -6.46
N TRP A 14 3.00 6.64 -5.56
CA TRP A 14 1.60 6.30 -5.73
C TRP A 14 0.97 7.03 -6.92
N LEU A 15 1.20 8.34 -7.03
CA LEU A 15 0.66 9.15 -8.13
C LEU A 15 1.20 8.68 -9.49
N LEU A 16 2.48 8.34 -9.58
CA LEU A 16 3.08 7.76 -10.77
C LEU A 16 2.48 6.40 -11.12
N ALA A 17 2.22 5.56 -10.11
CA ALA A 17 1.59 4.27 -10.30
C ALA A 17 0.18 4.40 -10.89
N VAL A 18 -0.65 5.25 -10.28
CA VAL A 18 -2.05 5.45 -10.66
C VAL A 18 -2.17 6.16 -12.01
N LYS A 19 -1.34 7.19 -12.23
CA LYS A 19 -1.40 7.97 -13.47
C LYS A 19 -0.82 7.24 -14.67
N TRP A 20 0.32 6.56 -14.48
CA TRP A 20 1.05 5.97 -15.59
C TRP A 20 0.70 4.50 -15.81
N GLN A 21 0.29 3.77 -14.76
CA GLN A 21 -0.12 2.36 -14.83
C GLN A 21 0.92 1.46 -15.52
N GLN A 22 2.21 1.84 -15.44
CA GLN A 22 3.33 1.09 -15.99
C GLN A 22 4.36 0.81 -14.89
N PRO A 23 5.02 -0.34 -14.91
CA PRO A 23 5.97 -0.72 -13.87
C PRO A 23 7.28 0.09 -13.89
N GLY A 24 7.66 0.66 -15.05
CA GLY A 24 8.97 1.32 -15.24
C GLY A 24 9.32 2.40 -14.20
N PRO A 25 8.50 3.46 -14.04
CA PRO A 25 8.76 4.52 -13.07
C PRO A 25 8.85 4.01 -11.62
N LEU A 26 8.01 3.03 -11.26
CA LEU A 26 8.03 2.41 -9.94
C LEU A 26 9.32 1.61 -9.69
N LEU A 27 9.79 0.87 -10.71
CA LEU A 27 11.05 0.13 -10.63
C LEU A 27 12.23 1.09 -10.45
N VAL A 28 12.27 2.20 -11.18
CA VAL A 28 13.34 3.21 -11.03
C VAL A 28 13.36 3.78 -9.61
N MET A 29 12.21 4.16 -9.06
CA MET A 29 12.15 4.67 -7.69
C MET A 29 12.52 3.62 -6.64
N LEU A 30 12.12 2.36 -6.81
CA LEU A 30 12.54 1.25 -5.95
C LEU A 30 14.04 1.01 -6.03
N LEU A 31 14.62 1.01 -7.23
CA LEU A 31 16.06 0.86 -7.44
C LEU A 31 16.83 2.00 -6.77
N LEU A 32 16.38 3.24 -6.93
CA LEU A 32 16.97 4.38 -6.23
C LEU A 32 16.86 4.21 -4.71
N HIS A 33 15.71 3.78 -4.20
CA HIS A 33 15.56 3.48 -2.77
C HIS A 33 16.58 2.44 -2.30
N PHE A 34 16.73 1.30 -2.98
CA PHE A 34 17.71 0.26 -2.61
C PHE A 34 19.18 0.67 -2.81
N LEU A 35 19.46 1.59 -3.73
CA LEU A 35 20.79 2.14 -3.94
C LEU A 35 21.21 3.07 -2.80
N PHE A 36 20.28 3.89 -2.30
CA PHE A 36 20.53 4.84 -1.22
C PHE A 36 20.20 4.29 0.18
N SER A 37 19.45 3.19 0.28
CA SER A 37 19.08 2.55 1.56
C SER A 37 20.27 1.77 2.12
N PRO A 38 20.77 2.14 3.32
CA PRO A 38 21.81 1.40 4.01
C PRO A 38 21.27 0.12 4.71
N SER A 39 19.95 -0.11 4.74
CA SER A 39 19.27 -1.16 5.52
C SER A 39 18.59 -2.25 4.68
N ARG A 40 19.25 -2.70 3.59
CA ARG A 40 18.72 -3.70 2.63
C ARG A 40 18.21 -5.00 3.27
N LYS A 41 18.74 -5.41 4.43
CA LYS A 41 18.32 -6.64 5.12
C LYS A 41 16.96 -6.50 5.80
N ASP A 42 16.65 -5.31 6.29
CA ASP A 42 15.36 -5.04 6.94
C ASP A 42 14.26 -4.88 5.88
N ASP A 43 14.60 -4.29 4.73
CA ASP A 43 13.69 -4.17 3.58
C ASP A 43 13.17 -5.52 3.07
N VAL A 44 14.03 -6.55 3.03
CA VAL A 44 13.65 -7.91 2.60
C VAL A 44 12.67 -8.55 3.58
N ARG A 45 12.78 -8.25 4.87
CA ARG A 45 11.85 -8.78 5.89
C ARG A 45 10.43 -8.26 5.71
N LEU A 46 10.24 -7.16 4.99
CA LEU A 46 8.94 -6.54 4.72
C LEU A 46 8.26 -7.09 3.45
N LEU A 47 8.96 -7.93 2.68
CA LEU A 47 8.40 -8.54 1.47
C LEU A 47 7.11 -9.34 1.71
N PRO A 48 6.96 -10.12 2.82
CA PRO A 48 5.69 -10.77 3.15
C PRO A 48 4.52 -9.81 3.31
N LEU A 49 4.77 -8.58 3.77
CA LEU A 49 3.75 -7.54 3.93
C LEU A 49 3.22 -7.08 2.55
N ALA A 50 4.13 -6.84 1.61
CA ALA A 50 3.78 -6.49 0.24
C ALA A 50 3.02 -7.64 -0.45
N LEU A 51 3.47 -8.89 -0.25
CA LEU A 51 2.79 -10.07 -0.79
C LEU A 51 1.38 -10.24 -0.23
N ALA A 52 1.19 -10.03 1.07
CA ALA A 52 -0.14 -10.09 1.68
C ALA A 52 -1.10 -9.07 1.06
N GLY A 53 -0.64 -7.83 0.85
CA GLY A 53 -1.43 -6.80 0.17
C GLY A 53 -1.74 -7.16 -1.29
N CYS A 54 -0.77 -7.70 -2.02
CA CYS A 54 -0.98 -8.19 -3.39
C CYS A 54 -2.03 -9.32 -3.43
N LEU A 55 -1.99 -10.25 -2.48
CA LEU A 55 -2.95 -11.34 -2.39
C LEU A 55 -4.37 -10.83 -2.08
N LEU A 56 -4.49 -9.83 -1.20
CA LEU A 56 -5.77 -9.16 -0.95
C LEU A 56 -6.33 -8.54 -2.24
N ASP A 57 -5.52 -7.77 -2.97
CA ASP A 57 -5.96 -7.15 -4.22
C ASP A 57 -6.27 -8.18 -5.31
N LEU A 58 -5.52 -9.27 -5.36
CA LEU A 58 -5.79 -10.38 -6.25
C LEU A 58 -7.14 -11.02 -5.92
N LEU A 59 -7.46 -11.21 -4.63
CA LEU A 59 -8.75 -11.73 -4.20
C LEU A 59 -9.87 -10.76 -4.59
N LEU A 60 -9.71 -9.46 -4.35
CA LEU A 60 -10.67 -8.42 -4.73
C LEU A 60 -10.91 -8.37 -6.25
N TRP A 61 -9.86 -8.60 -7.04
CA TRP A 61 -9.98 -8.78 -8.48
C TRP A 61 -10.72 -10.07 -8.87
N ARG A 62 -10.41 -11.19 -8.21
CA ARG A 62 -11.04 -12.50 -8.49
C ARG A 62 -12.53 -12.53 -8.15
N ILE A 63 -12.96 -11.86 -7.09
CA ILE A 63 -14.38 -11.75 -6.73
C ILE A 63 -15.11 -10.69 -7.59
N GLY A 64 -14.39 -9.95 -8.43
CA GLY A 64 -14.95 -8.96 -9.35
C GLY A 64 -15.20 -7.57 -8.75
N LEU A 65 -14.67 -7.29 -7.55
CA LEU A 65 -14.73 -5.95 -6.96
C LEU A 65 -13.77 -5.00 -7.68
N PHE A 66 -12.58 -5.49 -8.08
CA PHE A 66 -11.68 -4.81 -9.00
C PHE A 66 -11.76 -5.41 -10.39
N GLN A 67 -11.62 -4.56 -11.40
CA GLN A 67 -11.45 -4.98 -12.78
C GLN A 67 -10.34 -4.19 -13.46
N PHE A 68 -9.45 -4.92 -14.12
CA PHE A 68 -8.33 -4.40 -14.87
C PHE A 68 -8.40 -4.92 -16.31
N PRO A 69 -8.33 -4.06 -17.35
CA PRO A 69 -8.51 -4.48 -18.74
C PRO A 69 -7.49 -5.52 -19.24
N ALA A 70 -6.24 -5.44 -18.75
CA ALA A 70 -5.12 -6.28 -19.18
C ALA A 70 -4.75 -7.37 -18.16
N GLY A 71 -5.65 -7.70 -17.23
CA GLY A 71 -5.38 -8.63 -16.11
C GLY A 71 -4.71 -7.94 -14.92
N PHE A 72 -4.31 -8.72 -13.91
CA PHE A 72 -3.77 -8.19 -12.66
C PHE A 72 -2.45 -7.42 -12.91
N PRO A 73 -2.41 -6.10 -12.66
CA PRO A 73 -1.32 -5.27 -13.12
C PRO A 73 -0.05 -5.40 -12.28
N LEU A 74 1.09 -5.50 -12.94
CA LEU A 74 2.40 -5.54 -12.27
C LEU A 74 2.70 -4.25 -11.49
N TRP A 75 2.21 -3.09 -11.96
CA TRP A 75 2.41 -1.83 -11.25
C TRP A 75 1.76 -1.81 -9.87
N LEU A 76 0.68 -2.57 -9.65
CA LEU A 76 0.02 -2.67 -8.34
C LEU A 76 0.84 -3.53 -7.38
N VAL A 77 1.51 -4.58 -7.88
CA VAL A 77 2.47 -5.36 -7.10
C VAL A 77 3.63 -4.48 -6.62
N LEU A 78 4.17 -3.67 -7.53
CA LEU A 78 5.24 -2.73 -7.19
C LEU A 78 4.75 -1.65 -6.23
N LEU A 79 3.51 -1.17 -6.39
CA LEU A 79 2.90 -0.21 -5.47
C LEU A 79 2.87 -0.76 -4.03
N TRP A 80 2.47 -2.02 -3.85
CA TRP A 80 2.49 -2.69 -2.54
C TRP A 80 3.89 -2.82 -1.95
N LEU A 81 4.89 -3.08 -2.79
CA LEU A 81 6.29 -3.12 -2.34
C LEU A 81 6.74 -1.75 -1.83
N GLY A 82 6.48 -0.68 -2.58
CA GLY A 82 6.77 0.68 -2.13
C GLY A 82 5.98 1.09 -0.88
N PHE A 83 4.74 0.62 -0.75
CA PHE A 83 3.93 0.85 0.44
C PHE A 83 4.51 0.16 1.68
N ALA A 84 4.91 -1.11 1.58
CA ALA A 84 5.51 -1.85 2.70
C ALA A 84 6.79 -1.16 3.22
N LEU A 85 7.65 -0.70 2.31
CA LEU A 85 8.87 0.05 2.66
C LEU A 85 8.54 1.41 3.30
N SER A 86 7.51 2.08 2.78
CA SER A 86 7.05 3.37 3.31
C SER A 86 6.38 3.21 4.68
N LEU A 87 5.73 2.07 4.94
CA LEU A 87 5.14 1.74 6.22
C LEU A 87 6.23 1.68 7.31
N ALA A 88 7.31 0.96 7.02
CA ALA A 88 8.45 0.81 7.93
C ALA A 88 9.26 2.12 8.11
N HIS A 89 9.54 2.86 7.05
CA HIS A 89 10.44 4.02 7.18
C HIS A 89 9.72 5.36 7.42
N GLY A 90 8.53 5.53 6.84
CA GLY A 90 7.77 6.79 6.86
C GLY A 90 6.61 6.79 7.84
N MET A 91 6.09 5.62 8.22
CA MET A 91 4.86 5.50 9.00
C MET A 91 5.04 4.82 10.37
N ARG A 92 6.26 4.59 10.85
CA ARG A 92 6.50 4.04 12.21
C ARG A 92 5.86 4.83 13.35
N TRP A 93 5.55 6.11 13.13
CA TRP A 93 4.80 6.92 14.10
C TRP A 93 3.37 6.39 14.35
N LEU A 94 2.76 5.67 13.40
CA LEU A 94 1.46 5.01 13.57
C LEU A 94 1.48 3.93 14.66
N LEU A 95 2.64 3.31 14.92
CA LEU A 95 2.78 2.31 15.99
C LEU A 95 2.54 2.90 17.38
N ARG A 96 2.82 4.19 17.57
CA ARG A 96 2.59 4.88 18.84
C ARG A 96 1.13 5.23 19.09
N LEU A 97 0.28 5.13 18.05
CA LEU A 97 -1.12 5.46 18.13
C LEU A 97 -1.94 4.23 18.58
N PRO A 98 -3.04 4.44 19.33
CA PRO A 98 -3.95 3.35 19.68
C PRO A 98 -4.59 2.74 18.41
N ARG A 99 -4.96 1.47 18.49
CA ARG A 99 -5.47 0.67 17.35
C ARG A 99 -6.64 1.31 16.62
N TRP A 100 -7.52 2.03 17.33
CA TRP A 100 -8.66 2.72 16.70
C TRP A 100 -8.22 3.89 15.82
N GLN A 101 -7.14 4.59 16.15
CA GLN A 101 -6.56 5.63 15.30
C GLN A 101 -5.86 5.02 14.09
N GLN A 102 -5.13 3.91 14.27
CA GLN A 102 -4.55 3.15 13.16
C GLN A 102 -5.64 2.71 12.17
N ALA A 103 -6.79 2.22 12.68
CA ALA A 103 -7.93 1.87 11.84
C ALA A 103 -8.47 3.08 11.05
N LEU A 104 -8.58 4.25 11.69
CA LEU A 104 -9.00 5.48 11.02
C LEU A 104 -8.03 5.90 9.89
N PHE A 105 -6.73 5.82 10.15
CA PHE A 105 -5.71 6.05 9.10
C PHE A 105 -5.76 5.00 8.00
N GLY A 106 -6.13 3.76 8.31
CA GLY A 106 -6.37 2.72 7.31
C GLY A 106 -7.52 3.10 6.38
N ILE A 107 -8.64 3.54 6.94
CA ILE A 107 -9.80 4.00 6.17
C ILE A 107 -9.42 5.20 5.29
N VAL A 108 -8.84 6.24 5.88
CA VAL A 108 -8.54 7.50 5.17
C VAL A 108 -7.41 7.31 4.16
N GLY A 109 -6.37 6.54 4.48
CA GLY A 109 -5.23 6.33 3.61
C GLY A 109 -5.49 5.24 2.57
N GLY A 110 -5.92 4.06 3.02
CA GLY A 110 -6.09 2.89 2.17
C GLY A 110 -7.36 2.95 1.32
N ALA A 111 -8.54 2.99 1.95
CA ALA A 111 -9.80 2.95 1.19
C ALA A 111 -9.91 4.13 0.22
N PHE A 112 -9.58 5.35 0.67
CA PHE A 112 -9.59 6.53 -0.19
C PHE A 112 -8.59 6.42 -1.36
N SER A 113 -7.44 5.79 -1.15
CA SER A 113 -6.45 5.56 -2.22
C SER A 113 -7.03 4.72 -3.36
N TYR A 114 -7.78 3.65 -3.07
CA TYR A 114 -8.44 2.87 -4.11
C TYR A 114 -9.57 3.64 -4.80
N LEU A 115 -10.34 4.43 -4.05
CA LEU A 115 -11.40 5.26 -4.63
C LEU A 115 -10.82 6.37 -5.53
N ALA A 116 -9.72 6.99 -5.13
CA ALA A 116 -9.00 7.97 -5.93
C ALA A 116 -8.39 7.31 -7.18
N GLY A 117 -7.80 6.10 -7.03
CA GLY A 117 -7.33 5.30 -8.15
C GLY A 117 -8.45 4.98 -9.14
N ALA A 118 -9.64 4.64 -8.65
CA ALA A 118 -10.81 4.40 -9.48
C ALA A 118 -11.29 5.67 -10.20
N ALA A 119 -11.33 6.81 -9.51
CA ALA A 119 -11.69 8.10 -10.09
C ALA A 119 -10.70 8.56 -11.18
N MET A 120 -9.44 8.16 -11.07
CA MET A 120 -8.39 8.42 -12.07
C MET A 120 -8.33 7.35 -13.19
N GLY A 121 -9.23 6.36 -13.18
CA GLY A 121 -9.29 5.31 -14.19
C GLY A 121 -8.19 4.24 -14.09
N ALA A 122 -7.54 4.10 -12.93
CA ALA A 122 -6.53 3.06 -12.70
C ALA A 122 -7.13 1.70 -12.32
N VAL A 123 -8.34 1.69 -11.77
CA VAL A 123 -9.09 0.46 -11.46
C VAL A 123 -10.56 0.69 -11.71
N HIS A 124 -11.22 -0.27 -12.35
CA HIS A 124 -12.68 -0.24 -12.49
C HIS A 124 -13.32 -0.95 -11.30
N LEU A 125 -14.45 -0.44 -10.83
CA LEU A 125 -15.22 -0.95 -9.68
C LEU A 125 -16.59 -1.44 -10.16
N PRO A 126 -16.72 -2.68 -10.65
CA PRO A 126 -17.97 -3.19 -11.26
C PRO A 126 -19.15 -3.24 -10.29
N TRP A 127 -18.86 -3.42 -8.99
CA TRP A 127 -19.89 -3.45 -7.93
C TRP A 127 -20.48 -2.07 -7.63
N GLY A 128 -19.99 -1.02 -8.29
CA GLY A 128 -20.40 0.37 -8.07
C GLY A 128 -19.64 1.03 -6.93
N ILE A 129 -19.56 2.36 -6.99
CA ILE A 129 -18.70 3.15 -6.10
C ILE A 129 -19.07 3.01 -4.62
N TRP A 130 -20.36 2.97 -4.28
CA TRP A 130 -20.83 2.93 -2.90
C TRP A 130 -20.55 1.60 -2.21
N ILE A 131 -20.84 0.48 -2.89
CA ILE A 131 -20.59 -0.86 -2.36
C ILE A 131 -19.08 -1.07 -2.22
N SER A 132 -18.31 -0.75 -3.26
CA SER A 132 -16.85 -0.86 -3.21
C SER A 132 -16.25 0.02 -2.11
N ALA A 133 -16.70 1.26 -1.93
CA ALA A 133 -16.24 2.13 -0.86
C ALA A 133 -16.52 1.55 0.53
N ALA A 134 -17.73 1.01 0.76
CA ALA A 134 -18.08 0.38 2.02
C ALA A 134 -17.20 -0.85 2.31
N VAL A 135 -17.02 -1.73 1.32
CA VAL A 135 -16.18 -2.93 1.45
C VAL A 135 -14.72 -2.55 1.72
N LEU A 136 -14.16 -1.63 0.93
CA LEU A 136 -12.78 -1.17 1.09
C LEU A 136 -12.56 -0.48 2.44
N THR A 137 -13.54 0.29 2.92
CA THR A 137 -13.49 0.92 4.26
C THR A 137 -13.40 -0.14 5.34
N VAL A 138 -14.25 -1.17 5.31
CA VAL A 138 -14.23 -2.25 6.28
C VAL A 138 -12.91 -3.02 6.20
N ILE A 139 -12.45 -3.37 5.01
CA ILE A 139 -11.17 -4.07 4.83
C ILE A 139 -10.03 -3.26 5.43
N TRP A 140 -9.88 -2.00 5.03
CA TRP A 140 -8.75 -1.17 5.45
C TRP A 140 -8.78 -0.74 6.91
N MET A 141 -9.96 -0.67 7.53
CA MET A 141 -10.13 -0.49 8.97
C MET A 141 -9.36 -1.56 9.76
N TRP A 142 -9.40 -2.82 9.32
CA TRP A 142 -8.72 -3.93 9.98
C TRP A 142 -7.33 -4.20 9.39
N TRP A 143 -7.16 -3.99 8.09
CA TRP A 143 -5.95 -4.33 7.37
C TRP A 143 -4.75 -3.53 7.85
N LEU A 144 -4.86 -2.21 8.01
CA LEU A 144 -3.71 -1.39 8.41
C LEU A 144 -3.17 -1.75 9.82
N PRO A 145 -4.02 -1.89 10.86
CA PRO A 145 -3.56 -2.39 12.17
C PRO A 145 -2.87 -3.77 12.09
N VAL A 146 -3.39 -4.68 11.26
CA VAL A 146 -2.78 -6.00 11.06
C VAL A 146 -1.42 -5.89 10.39
N LEU A 147 -1.28 -5.09 9.33
CA LEU A 147 0.01 -4.87 8.65
C LEU A 147 1.04 -4.28 9.62
N LEU A 148 0.65 -3.29 10.44
CA LEU A 148 1.53 -2.70 11.44
C LEU A 148 1.97 -3.73 12.50
N TRP A 149 1.06 -4.58 12.96
CA TRP A 149 1.38 -5.64 13.92
C TRP A 149 2.33 -6.70 13.33
N VAL A 150 2.10 -7.12 12.08
CA VAL A 150 3.00 -8.05 11.39
C VAL A 150 4.36 -7.42 11.14
N MET A 151 4.41 -6.14 10.77
CA MET A 151 5.65 -5.39 10.57
C MET A 151 6.52 -5.42 11.82
N VAL A 152 5.97 -5.08 12.99
CA VAL A 152 6.70 -5.12 14.28
C VAL A 152 7.28 -6.51 14.55
N LYS A 153 6.50 -7.56 14.28
CA LYS A 153 6.96 -8.95 14.43
C LYS A 153 8.09 -9.33 13.48
N LEU A 154 8.05 -8.85 12.23
CA LEU A 154 9.07 -9.14 11.22
C LEU A 154 10.37 -8.36 11.48
N GLU A 155 10.26 -7.15 12.02
CA GLU A 155 11.42 -6.33 12.41
C GLU A 155 12.06 -6.82 13.72
N GLY A 156 11.32 -7.56 14.55
CA GLY A 156 11.81 -8.09 15.82
C GLY A 156 11.85 -7.05 16.93
N GLU A 157 11.11 -5.95 16.79
CA GLU A 157 11.00 -4.91 17.82
C GLU A 157 10.00 -5.34 18.90
N PRO A 158 10.24 -5.02 20.19
CA PRO A 158 9.25 -5.28 21.24
C PRO A 158 8.00 -4.43 20.97
N ALA A 159 6.85 -5.11 20.92
CA ALA A 159 5.52 -4.54 20.68
C ALA A 159 5.01 -3.68 21.84
#